data_AF-A0A8T9DFA7-F1
#
_entry.id   AF-A0A8T9DFA7-F1
#
_cell.length_a   1.000
_cell.length_b   1.000
_cell.length_c   1.000
_cell.angle_alpha   90.00
_cell.angle_beta   90.00
_cell.angle_gamma   90.00
#
_symmetry.space_group_name_H-M   'P 1'
#
loop_
_entity.id
_entity.type
_entity.pdbx_description
1 polymer ?
#
loop_
_entity_poly.entity_id
_entity_poly.type
_entity_poly.pdbx_seq_one_letter_code
_entity_poly.pdbx_strand_id
1 'polypeptide(L)' 'MGLPVYTVIRPGDYAFLRPTQSAAVLQQFGSIAVLSGGRICGSLAGVADDVNTSDAQDT' A
#
# COMPACT_ATOMS: atom_id res chain seq x y z
N MET A 1 5.93 19.41 3.38
CA MET A 1 5.94 18.89 1.99
C MET A 1 4.53 19.00 1.46
N GLY A 2 4.26 20.01 0.65
CA GLY A 2 2.95 20.28 0.06
C GLY A 2 3.16 20.79 -1.36
N LEU A 3 2.16 20.59 -2.21
CA LEU A 3 2.21 21.10 -3.56
C LEU A 3 2.26 22.66 -3.52
N PRO A 4 2.96 23.31 -4.46
CA PRO A 4 2.91 24.76 -4.62
C PRO A 4 1.47 25.27 -4.61
N VAL A 5 1.24 26.44 -4.02
CA VAL A 5 -0.11 27.00 -3.80
C VAL A 5 -0.96 27.12 -5.08
N TYR A 6 -0.31 27.20 -6.24
CA TYR A 6 -0.95 27.31 -7.55
C TYR A 6 -1.00 26.00 -8.34
N THR A 7 -0.77 24.87 -7.69
CA THR A 7 -0.83 23.56 -8.36
C THR A 7 -2.28 23.19 -8.60
N VAL A 8 -2.68 23.15 -9.87
CA VAL A 8 -4.00 22.67 -10.27
C VAL A 8 -3.92 21.16 -10.45
N ILE A 9 -4.53 20.40 -9.54
CA ILE A 9 -4.67 18.94 -9.66
C ILE A 9 -5.78 18.64 -10.67
N ARG A 10 -5.49 17.76 -11.63
CA ARG A 10 -6.44 17.28 -12.63
C ARG A 10 -6.73 15.79 -12.43
N PRO A 11 -7.90 15.30 -12.89
CA PRO A 11 -8.14 13.86 -12.95
C PRO A 11 -7.02 13.16 -13.73
N GLY A 12 -6.43 12.13 -13.12
CA GLY A 12 -5.27 11.41 -13.69
C GLY A 12 -3.92 11.83 -13.13
N ASP A 13 -3.83 12.94 -12.38
CA ASP A 13 -2.60 13.30 -11.67
C ASP A 13 -2.35 12.36 -10.49
N TYR A 14 -1.07 12.10 -10.22
CA TYR A 14 -0.63 11.27 -9.10
C TYR A 14 -0.05 12.14 -7.97
N ALA A 15 -0.37 11.80 -6.73
CA ALA A 15 0.18 12.44 -5.55
C ALA A 15 0.72 11.40 -4.56
N PHE A 16 1.89 11.67 -3.98
CA PHE A 16 2.46 10.85 -2.92
C PHE A 16 2.11 11.47 -1.57
N LEU A 17 1.40 10.70 -0.74
CA LEU A 17 1.00 11.12 0.58
C LEU A 17 1.92 10.49 1.62
N ARG A 18 2.28 11.26 2.65
CA ARG A 18 2.96 10.74 3.83
C ARG A 18 1.91 10.55 4.94
N PRO A 19 1.38 9.33 5.12
CA PRO A 19 0.38 9.10 6.16
C PRO A 19 0.98 9.38 7.54
N THR A 20 0.18 9.97 8.43
CA THR A 20 0.57 10.23 9.83
C THR A 20 0.87 8.92 10.57
N GLN A 21 0.16 7.84 10.23
CA GLN A 21 0.34 6.50 10.81
C GLN A 21 0.49 5.46 9.70
N SER A 22 1.72 5.01 9.44
CA SER A 22 2.01 4.06 8.34
C SER A 22 1.43 2.66 8.56
N ALA A 23 1.35 2.19 9.81
CA ALA A 23 0.82 0.87 10.14
C ALA A 23 -0.68 0.73 9.80
N ALA A 24 -1.47 1.77 10.05
CA ALA A 24 -2.90 1.78 9.73
C ALA A 24 -3.16 1.67 8.22
N VAL A 25 -2.30 2.31 7.40
CA VAL A 25 -2.38 2.22 5.93
C VAL A 25 -2.13 0.79 5.45
N LEU A 26 -1.15 0.08 6.03
CA LEU A 26 -0.87 -1.31 5.65
C LEU A 26 -2.02 -2.26 6.04
N GLN A 27 -2.69 -2.02 7.16
CA GLN A 27 -3.85 -2.83 7.58
C GLN A 27 -5.10 -2.55 6.73
N GLN A 28 -5.34 -1.29 6.36
CA GLN A 28 -6.55 -0.91 5.62
C GLN A 28 -6.49 -1.28 4.13
N PHE A 29 -5.31 -1.16 3.51
CA PHE A 29 -5.15 -1.33 2.06
C PHE A 29 -4.49 -2.65 1.65
N GLY A 30 -4.04 -3.48 2.60
CA GLY A 30 -3.45 -4.79 2.30
C GLY A 30 -2.13 -4.69 1.55
N SER A 31 -1.99 -5.42 0.44
CA SER A 31 -0.77 -5.39 -0.39
C SER A 31 -0.56 -4.02 -1.04
N ILE A 32 0.61 -3.43 -0.83
CA ILE A 32 0.95 -2.10 -1.37
C ILE A 32 2.05 -2.23 -2.42
N ALA A 33 1.81 -1.71 -3.63
CA ALA A 33 2.82 -1.73 -4.70
C ALA A 33 4.04 -0.83 -4.36
N VAL A 34 5.24 -1.30 -4.70
CA VAL A 34 6.49 -0.56 -4.50
C VAL A 34 6.90 0.12 -5.79
N LEU A 35 6.89 1.46 -5.79
CA LEU A 35 7.40 2.29 -6.88
C LEU A 35 8.88 2.64 -6.63
N SER A 36 9.76 2.24 -7.54
CA SER A 36 11.19 2.58 -7.53
C SER A 36 11.66 2.92 -8.94
N GLY A 37 12.39 4.03 -9.10
CA GLY A 37 12.87 4.48 -10.40
C GLY A 37 11.76 4.68 -11.45
N GLY A 38 10.56 5.07 -11.02
CA GLY A 38 9.40 5.26 -11.91
C GLY A 38 8.74 3.95 -12.38
N ARG A 39 9.09 2.81 -11.79
CA ARG A 39 8.54 1.50 -12.13
C ARG A 39 8.02 0.76 -10.89
N ILE A 40 7.00 -0.06 -11.08
CA ILE A 40 6.53 -0.97 -10.04
C ILE A 40 7.46 -2.18 -10.02
N CYS A 41 8.16 -2.39 -8.89
CA CYS A 41 9.15 -3.46 -8.74
C CYS A 41 8.64 -4.65 -7.91
N GLY A 42 7.45 -4.55 -7.32
CA GLY A 42 6.84 -5.60 -6.50
C GLY A 42 5.76 -5.04 -5.58
N SER A 43 5.41 -5.79 -4.54
CA SER A 43 4.45 -5.38 -3.50
C SER A 43 4.98 -5.67 -2.10
N LEU A 44 4.79 -4.73 -1.17
CA LEU A 44 4.83 -5.04 0.25
C LEU A 44 3.59 -5.86 0.61
N ALA A 45 3.78 -6.99 1.29
CA ALA A 45 2.70 -7.68 1.95
C ALA A 45 2.21 -6.83 3.13
N GLY A 46 0.90 -6.53 3.17
CA GLY A 46 0.23 -6.18 4.42
C GLY A 46 0.29 -7.39 5.36
N VAL A 47 0.08 -7.16 6.67
CA VAL A 47 0.05 -8.22 7.69
C VAL A 47 -0.69 -9.43 7.14
N ALA A 48 0.06 -10.51 6.99
CA ALA A 48 -0.24 -11.62 6.10
C ALA A 48 -1.62 -12.22 6.34
N ASP A 49 -2.20 -12.72 5.25
CA ASP A 49 -3.07 -13.89 5.27
C ASP A 49 -2.70 -14.81 6.43
N ASP A 50 -3.64 -15.01 7.34
CA ASP A 50 -3.60 -16.13 8.26
C ASP A 50 -3.64 -17.38 7.38
N VAL A 51 -2.46 -17.85 6.97
CA VAL A 51 -2.26 -19.20 6.46
C VAL A 51 -2.57 -20.09 7.66
N ASN A 52 -3.85 -20.39 7.84
CA ASN A 52 -4.27 -21.57 8.57
C ASN A 52 -3.71 -22.76 7.79
N THR A 53 -2.45 -23.08 8.12
CA THR A 53 -1.83 -24.34 7.75
C THR A 53 -2.72 -25.41 8.34
N SER A 54 -3.41 -26.10 7.45
CA SER A 54 -4.18 -27.31 7.68
C SER A 54 -3.66 -28.15 8.84
N ASP A 55 -4.45 -28.28 9.91
CA ASP A 55 -4.44 -29.41 10.84
C ASP A 55 -5.85 -29.63 11.41
N ALA A 56 -6.71 -30.26 10.59
CA ALA A 56 -7.82 -31.15 11.00
C ALA A 56 -8.65 -31.54 9.76
N GLN A 57 -8.05 -32.35 8.88
CA GLN A 57 -8.82 -33.25 8.02
C GLN A 57 -8.53 -34.66 8.53
N ASP A 58 -9.57 -35.28 9.08
CA ASP A 58 -9.89 -36.71 8.96
C ASP A 58 -8.86 -37.74 9.43
N THR A 59 -9.00 -38.21 10.68
CA THR A 59 -9.18 -39.63 11.08
C THR A 59 -9.62 -39.69 12.54
#